data_AF-A0A7X2BNH2-F1
#
_entry.id   AF-A0A7X2BNH2-F1
#
_cell.length_a   1.000
_cell.length_b   1.000
_cell.length_c   1.000
_cell.angle_alpha   90.00
_cell.angle_beta   90.00
_cell.angle_gamma   90.00
#
_symmetry.space_group_name_H-M   'P 1'
#
loop_
_entity.id
_entity.type
_entity.pdbx_description
1 polymer ?
#
loop_
_entity_poly.entity_id
_entity_poly.type
_entity_poly.pdbx_seq_one_letter_code
_entity_poly.pdbx_strand_id
1 'polypeptide(L)' 'MQTEQQKEQERLKFNREYFEDGCLCILTSKTLQPCPTNMPDDEAVVFYEKNCKCSRNYMPT' A
#
# COMPACT_ATOMS: atom_id res chain seq x y z
N MET A 1 -1.32 -25.41 -8.99
CA MET A 1 -0.19 -24.51 -9.30
C MET A 1 -0.79 -23.13 -9.51
N GLN A 2 -0.42 -22.13 -8.71
CA GLN A 2 -0.84 -20.74 -8.95
C GLN A 2 -0.07 -20.17 -10.15
N THR A 3 -0.74 -19.38 -10.99
CA THR A 3 -0.10 -18.67 -12.09
C THR A 3 0.69 -17.46 -11.57
N GLU A 4 1.64 -16.96 -12.36
CA GLU A 4 2.42 -15.77 -11.99
C GLU A 4 1.52 -14.54 -11.76
N GLN A 5 0.45 -14.40 -12.55
CA GLN A 5 -0.54 -13.33 -12.38
C GLN A 5 -1.30 -13.44 -11.04
N GLN A 6 -1.65 -14.65 -10.60
CA GLN A 6 -2.32 -14.85 -9.31
C GLN A 6 -1.40 -14.48 -8.15
N LYS A 7 -0.12 -14.86 -8.22
CA LYS A 7 0.88 -14.49 -7.21
C LYS A 7 1.10 -12.98 -7.14
N GLU A 8 1.12 -12.32 -8.30
CA GLU A 8 1.26 -10.87 -8.37
C GLU A 8 0.06 -10.16 -7.72
N GLN A 9 -1.16 -10.59 -8.03
CA GLN A 9 -2.37 -10.05 -7.41
C GLN A 9 -2.38 -10.25 -5.90
N GLU A 10 -2.02 -11.44 -5.42
CA GLU A 10 -1.91 -11.72 -3.98
C GLU A 10 -0.85 -10.83 -3.30
N ARG A 11 0.29 -10.60 -3.96
CA ARG A 11 1.34 -9.70 -3.45
C ARG A 11 0.85 -8.25 -3.37
N LEU A 12 0.19 -7.76 -4.41
CA LEU A 12 -0.34 -6.39 -4.45
C LEU A 12 -1.40 -6.16 -3.39
N LYS A 13 -2.33 -7.12 -3.23
CA LYS A 13 -3.33 -7.10 -2.17
C LYS A 13 -2.67 -7.04 -0.79
N PHE A 14 -1.71 -7.92 -0.52
CA PHE A 14 -0.97 -7.91 0.75
C PHE A 14 -0.24 -6.59 1.00
N ASN A 15 0.40 -6.02 -0.03
CA ASN A 15 1.09 -4.74 0.09
C ASN A 15 0.11 -3.60 0.41
N ARG A 16 -1.07 -3.58 -0.21
CA ARG A 16 -2.12 -2.62 0.11
C ARG A 16 -2.53 -2.71 1.58
N GLU A 17 -2.86 -3.92 2.05
CA GLU A 17 -3.22 -4.17 3.45
C GLU A 17 -2.10 -3.71 4.39
N TYR A 18 -0.84 -3.98 4.06
CA TYR A 18 0.31 -3.53 4.83
C TYR A 18 0.38 -1.99 4.96
N PHE A 19 0.07 -1.24 3.90
CA PHE A 19 0.01 0.22 4.01
C PHE A 19 -1.20 0.67 4.83
N GLU A 20 -2.40 0.16 4.55
CA GLU A 20 -3.62 0.61 5.21
C GLU A 20 -3.61 0.31 6.72
N ASP A 21 -3.09 -0.85 7.12
CA ASP A 21 -3.05 -1.31 8.52
C ASP A 21 -1.74 -1.01 9.24
N GLY A 22 -0.66 -0.65 8.51
CA GLY A 22 0.68 -0.51 9.07
C GLY A 22 1.29 0.90 8.96
N CYS A 23 0.80 1.73 8.05
CA CYS A 23 1.38 3.05 7.78
C CYS A 23 0.99 4.07 8.84
N LEU A 24 1.98 4.67 9.51
CA LEU A 24 1.73 5.69 10.53
C LEU A 24 1.13 6.99 9.96
N CYS A 25 1.38 7.31 8.69
CA CYS A 25 0.75 8.47 8.04
C CYS A 25 -0.78 8.30 7.94
N ILE A 26 -1.27 7.06 7.84
CA ILE A 26 -2.69 6.72 7.77
C ILE A 26 -3.25 6.49 9.17
N LEU A 27 -2.57 5.70 10.01
CA LEU A 27 -3.11 5.28 11.29
C LEU A 27 -3.04 6.36 12.37
N THR A 28 -1.92 7.09 12.45
CA THR A 28 -1.62 8.00 13.57
C THR A 28 -1.70 9.45 13.14
N SER A 29 -0.89 9.85 12.17
CA SER A 29 -0.79 11.26 11.75
C SER A 29 -2.01 11.71 10.94
N LYS A 30 -2.74 10.77 10.33
CA LYS A 30 -3.90 11.03 9.45
C LYS A 30 -3.59 11.99 8.29
N THR A 31 -2.31 12.13 7.94
CA THR A 31 -1.82 13.00 6.86
C THR A 31 -1.94 12.35 5.48
N LEU A 32 -2.12 11.03 5.45
CA LEU A 32 -2.45 10.27 4.26
C LEU A 32 -3.79 9.57 4.49
N GLN A 33 -4.70 9.66 3.52
CA GLN A 33 -6.00 8.98 3.59
C GLN A 33 -5.89 7.60 2.92
N PRO A 34 -6.66 6.60 3.39
CA PRO A 34 -6.80 5.34 2.68
C PRO A 34 -7.39 5.56 1.28
N CYS A 35 -6.91 4.78 0.32
CA CYS A 35 -7.46 4.69 -1.01
C CYS A 35 -8.89 4.12 -0.97
N PRO A 36 -9.78 4.55 -1.88
CA PRO A 36 -11.11 3.96 -2.04
C PRO A 36 -11.08 2.46 -2.25
N THR A 37 -12.08 1.72 -1.75
CA THR A 37 -12.15 0.25 -1.86
C THR A 37 -12.35 -0.25 -3.30
N ASN A 38 -12.79 0.61 -4.21
CA ASN A 38 -12.92 0.31 -5.63
C ASN A 38 -11.64 0.61 -6.44
N MET A 39 -10.61 1.22 -5.82
CA MET A 39 -9.31 1.41 -6.47
C MET A 39 -8.60 0.06 -6.59
N PRO A 40 -8.03 -0.28 -7.75
CA PRO A 40 -7.20 -1.48 -7.91
C PRO A 40 -5.98 -1.52 -6.96
N ASP A 41 -5.55 -2.72 -6.57
CA ASP A 41 -4.49 -2.89 -5.58
C ASP A 41 -3.12 -2.37 -6.10
N ASP A 42 -2.82 -2.51 -7.39
CA ASP A 42 -1.62 -1.95 -8.01
C ASP A 42 -1.59 -0.42 -7.94
N GLU A 43 -2.69 0.24 -8.28
CA GLU A 43 -2.81 1.69 -8.19
C GLU A 43 -2.70 2.18 -6.73
N ALA A 44 -3.35 1.47 -5.80
CA ALA A 44 -3.31 1.82 -4.39
C ALA A 44 -1.90 1.70 -3.80
N VAL A 45 -1.17 0.62 -4.11
CA VAL A 45 0.21 0.41 -3.68
C VAL A 45 1.12 1.52 -4.21
N VAL A 46 1.05 1.84 -5.50
CA VAL A 46 1.87 2.92 -6.11
C VAL A 46 1.54 4.27 -5.48
N PHE A 47 0.28 4.55 -5.19
CA PHE A 47 -0.11 5.77 -4.49
C PHE A 47 0.52 5.84 -3.10
N TYR A 48 0.44 4.75 -2.31
CA TYR A 48 1.02 4.72 -0.98
C TYR A 48 2.55 4.83 -1.01
N GLU A 49 3.23 4.14 -1.92
CA GLU A 49 4.69 4.24 -2.06
C GLU A 49 5.15 5.68 -2.35
N LYS A 50 4.40 6.43 -3.16
CA LYS A 50 4.72 7.83 -3.50
C LYS A 50 4.38 8.84 -2.40
N ASN A 51 3.36 8.55 -1.59
CA ASN A 51 2.80 9.52 -0.64
C ASN A 51 3.10 9.20 0.82
N CYS A 52 3.58 7.99 1.12
CA CYS A 52 4.01 7.61 2.44
C CYS A 52 5.28 8.38 2.82
N LYS A 53 5.27 8.99 4.01
CA LYS A 53 6.40 9.79 4.54
C LYS A 53 6.84 9.34 5.92
N CYS A 54 6.32 8.22 6.41
CA CYS A 54 6.72 7.71 7.72
C CYS A 54 8.06 6.98 7.61
N SER A 55 8.90 7.12 8.64
CA SER A 55 10.20 6.44 8.72
C SER A 55 10.11 4.92 8.62
N ARG A 56 8.93 4.33 8.89
CA ARG A 56 8.66 2.89 8.78
C ARG A 56 8.66 2.37 7.34
N ASN A 57 8.28 3.22 6.37
CA ASN A 57 8.19 2.87 4.95
C ASN A 57 8.99 3.85 4.06
N TYR A 58 9.86 4.67 4.66
CA TYR A 58 10.72 5.58 3.92
C TYR A 58 11.83 4.79 3.23
N MET A 59 11.74 4.67 1.91
CA MET A 59 12.88 4.31 1.06
C MET A 59 13.60 5.63 0.74
N PRO A 60 14.79 5.91 1.31
CA PRO A 60 15.61 7.01 0.82
C PRO A 60 15.99 6.69 -0.63
N THR A 61 15.51 7.52 -1.56
CA THR A 61 16.04 7.60 -2.93
C THR A 61 17.48 8.05 -2.93
#